data_AF-A0A8J3FYI2-F1
#
_entry.id   AF-A0A8J3FYI2-F1
#
_cell.length_a   1.000
_cell.length_b   1.000
_cell.length_c   1.000
_cell.angle_alpha   90.00
_cell.angle_beta   90.00
_cell.angle_gamma   90.00
#
_symmetry.space_group_name_H-M   'P 1'
#
loop_
_entity.id
_entity.type
_entity.pdbx_description
1 polymer ?
#
loop_
_entity_poly.entity_id
_entity_poly.type
_entity_poly.pdbx_seq_one_letter_code
_entity_poly.pdbx_strand_id
1 'polypeptide(L)'
;MTTVTNPTALADQYDAATQQARRELHQAATRLAGRVTDGPLPAWLADHAAAFRLALITGQVRGCAHLADGPRVAHAAVWAPGYLVCPHCVAALAPDPVEDATCDRCRRPAGRLFAGTVALGPILLAYGLCEPCAAEVDTDPA
;
A
#
# COMPACT_ATOMS: atom_id res chain seq x y z
N MET A 1 -4.64 15.65 -27.11
CA MET A 1 -4.18 14.45 -27.83
C MET A 1 -4.78 13.24 -27.13
N THR A 2 -5.75 12.57 -27.75
CA THR A 2 -6.36 11.35 -27.23
C THR A 2 -5.41 10.18 -27.52
N THR A 3 -4.73 9.69 -26.50
CA THR A 3 -3.86 8.51 -26.61
C THR A 3 -4.76 7.32 -26.95
N VAL A 4 -4.64 6.75 -28.15
CA VAL A 4 -5.36 5.53 -28.52
C VAL A 4 -4.85 4.40 -27.64
N THR A 5 -5.63 4.02 -26.64
CA THR A 5 -5.28 2.93 -25.71
C THR A 5 -5.84 1.63 -26.26
N ASN A 6 -4.98 0.63 -26.52
CA ASN A 6 -5.45 -0.72 -26.83
C ASN A 6 -5.93 -1.37 -25.52
N PRO A 7 -7.22 -1.69 -25.37
CA PRO A 7 -7.79 -2.15 -24.10
C PRO A 7 -7.20 -3.48 -23.63
N THR A 8 -6.88 -4.39 -24.55
CA THR A 8 -6.20 -5.66 -24.23
C THR A 8 -4.80 -5.40 -23.69
N ALA A 9 -4.03 -4.57 -24.37
CA ALA A 9 -2.67 -4.24 -23.93
C ALA A 9 -2.66 -3.54 -22.55
N LEU A 10 -3.64 -2.69 -22.26
CA LEU A 10 -3.78 -2.05 -20.96
C LEU A 10 -4.13 -3.07 -19.85
N ALA A 11 -5.04 -4.01 -20.13
CA ALA A 11 -5.39 -5.07 -19.20
C ALA A 11 -4.17 -5.96 -18.90
N ASP A 12 -3.41 -6.36 -19.93
CA ASP A 12 -2.19 -7.15 -19.78
C ASP A 12 -1.14 -6.43 -18.92
N GLN A 13 -0.96 -5.11 -19.12
CA GLN A 13 -0.06 -4.29 -18.31
C GLN A 13 -0.50 -4.20 -16.85
N TYR A 14 -1.81 -4.05 -16.60
CA TYR A 14 -2.37 -4.01 -15.26
C TYR A 14 -2.19 -5.34 -14.51
N ASP A 15 -2.44 -6.47 -15.18
CA ASP A 15 -2.26 -7.80 -14.62
C ASP A 15 -0.79 -8.08 -14.32
N ALA A 16 0.12 -7.71 -15.24
CA ALA A 16 1.56 -7.82 -15.05
C ALA A 16 2.04 -7.01 -13.83
N ALA A 17 1.57 -5.77 -13.69
CA ALA A 17 1.88 -4.91 -12.55
C ALA A 17 1.33 -5.48 -11.22
N THR A 18 0.12 -6.04 -11.24
CA THR A 18 -0.49 -6.70 -10.07
C THR A 18 0.32 -7.90 -9.62
N GLN A 19 0.73 -8.76 -10.55
CA GLN A 19 1.58 -9.91 -10.25
C GLN A 19 2.96 -9.46 -9.72
N GLN A 20 3.51 -8.37 -10.26
CA GLN A 20 4.76 -7.81 -9.78
C GLN A 20 4.64 -7.31 -8.34
N ALA A 21 3.59 -6.55 -8.00
CA ALA A 21 3.36 -6.08 -6.63
C ALA A 21 3.29 -7.26 -5.64
N ARG A 22 2.56 -8.33 -5.99
CA ARG A 22 2.52 -9.54 -5.16
C ARG A 22 3.91 -10.18 -4.99
N ARG A 23 4.69 -10.31 -6.07
CA ARG A 23 6.07 -10.82 -6.00
C ARG A 23 6.94 -9.96 -5.08
N GLU A 24 6.84 -8.64 -5.17
CA GLU A 24 7.57 -7.72 -4.31
C GLU A 24 7.17 -7.87 -2.84
N LEU A 25 5.87 -8.01 -2.54
CA LEU A 25 5.37 -8.30 -1.20
C LEU A 25 5.96 -9.60 -0.63
N HIS A 26 5.92 -10.69 -1.41
CA HIS A 26 6.52 -11.96 -0.99
C HIS A 26 8.03 -11.85 -0.77
N GLN A 27 8.74 -11.15 -1.65
CA GLN A 27 10.18 -10.93 -1.48
C GLN A 27 10.50 -10.11 -0.23
N ALA A 28 9.70 -9.08 0.08
CA ALA A 28 9.86 -8.28 1.29
C ALA A 28 9.64 -9.13 2.54
N ALA A 29 8.59 -9.95 2.56
CA ALA A 29 8.33 -10.87 3.67
C ALA A 29 9.50 -11.84 3.88
N THR A 30 10.03 -12.46 2.83
CA THR A 30 11.20 -13.36 2.93
C THR A 30 12.43 -12.63 3.47
N ARG A 31 12.73 -11.41 3.01
CA ARG A 31 13.92 -10.65 3.44
C ARG A 31 13.81 -10.16 4.89
N LEU A 32 12.61 -9.79 5.33
CA LEU A 32 12.36 -9.22 6.65
C LEU A 32 11.91 -10.27 7.68
N ALA A 33 11.95 -11.56 7.33
CA ALA A 33 11.40 -12.65 8.13
C ALA A 33 9.93 -12.41 8.55
N GLY A 34 9.17 -11.74 7.69
CA GLY A 34 7.74 -11.51 7.84
C GLY A 34 6.92 -12.68 7.31
N ARG A 35 5.60 -12.59 7.52
CA ARG A 35 4.62 -13.56 7.03
C ARG A 35 3.74 -12.89 5.97
N VAL A 36 3.53 -13.57 4.84
CA VAL A 36 2.45 -13.20 3.92
C VAL A 36 1.22 -14.00 4.31
N THR A 37 0.11 -13.29 4.52
CA THR A 37 -1.20 -13.90 4.70
C THR A 37 -2.01 -13.69 3.43
N ASP A 38 -2.64 -14.76 2.97
CA ASP A 38 -3.69 -14.69 1.96
C ASP A 38 -5.03 -14.62 2.70
N GLY A 39 -5.94 -13.74 2.27
CA GLY A 39 -7.24 -13.61 2.92
C GLY A 39 -7.87 -12.24 2.74
N PRO A 40 -9.09 -12.04 3.27
CA PRO A 40 -9.70 -10.72 3.33
C PRO A 40 -8.86 -9.78 4.21
N LEU A 41 -8.90 -8.48 3.89
CA LEU A 41 -8.27 -7.48 4.74
C LEU A 41 -9.00 -7.42 6.09
N PRO A 42 -8.27 -7.24 7.21
CA PRO A 42 -8.89 -6.83 8.46
C PRO A 42 -9.73 -5.57 8.27
N ALA A 43 -10.88 -5.46 8.94
CA ALA A 43 -11.87 -4.40 8.69
C ALA A 43 -11.27 -2.98 8.70
N TRP A 44 -10.40 -2.68 9.68
CA TRP A 44 -9.75 -1.37 9.77
C TRP A 44 -8.91 -1.04 8.52
N LEU A 45 -8.21 -2.02 7.96
CA LEU A 45 -7.39 -1.84 6.77
C LEU A 45 -8.25 -1.80 5.50
N ALA A 46 -9.36 -2.55 5.49
CA ALA A 46 -10.36 -2.48 4.43
C ALA A 46 -10.97 -1.08 4.33
N ASP A 47 -11.24 -0.42 5.46
CA ASP A 47 -11.75 0.96 5.50
C ASP A 47 -10.73 1.95 4.92
N HIS A 48 -9.45 1.82 5.29
CA HIS A 48 -8.38 2.63 4.69
C HIS A 48 -8.22 2.38 3.18
N ALA A 49 -8.28 1.12 2.75
CA ALA A 49 -8.21 0.77 1.33
C ALA A 49 -9.40 1.35 0.55
N ALA A 50 -10.61 1.32 1.12
CA ALA A 50 -11.80 1.90 0.52
C ALA A 50 -11.70 3.43 0.42
N ALA A 51 -11.26 4.10 1.48
CA ALA A 51 -11.04 5.54 1.49
C ALA A 51 -9.97 5.97 0.47
N PHE A 52 -8.86 5.23 0.40
CA PHE A 52 -7.79 5.48 -0.56
C PHE A 52 -8.26 5.27 -2.00
N ARG A 53 -9.00 4.19 -2.28
CA ARG A 53 -9.60 3.94 -3.60
C ARG A 53 -10.56 5.05 -4.00
N LEU A 54 -11.39 5.53 -3.07
CA LEU A 54 -12.28 6.66 -3.32
C LEU A 54 -11.47 7.91 -3.68
N ALA A 55 -10.45 8.25 -2.89
CA ALA A 55 -9.58 9.40 -3.14
C ALA A 55 -8.85 9.30 -4.50
N LEU A 56 -8.49 8.10 -4.93
CA LEU A 56 -7.88 7.87 -6.25
C LEU A 56 -8.88 8.16 -7.38
N ILE A 57 -10.12 7.67 -7.27
CA ILE A 57 -11.17 7.84 -8.28
C ILE A 57 -11.65 9.30 -8.34
N THR A 58 -11.67 10.01 -7.22
CA THR A 58 -12.07 11.43 -7.15
C THR A 58 -10.92 12.39 -7.48
N GLY A 59 -9.72 11.89 -7.80
CA GLY A 59 -8.56 12.72 -8.16
C GLY A 59 -7.94 13.48 -6.98
N GLN A 60 -8.18 13.03 -5.74
CA GLN A 60 -7.61 13.61 -4.53
C GLN A 60 -6.20 13.07 -4.20
N VAL A 61 -5.82 11.94 -4.81
CA VAL A 61 -4.47 11.37 -4.68
C VAL A 61 -3.51 12.01 -5.67
N ARG A 62 -2.37 12.48 -5.18
CA ARG A 62 -1.26 13.00 -5.98
C ARG A 62 -0.36 11.84 -6.42
N GLY A 63 -0.48 11.46 -7.69
CA GLY A 63 0.42 10.52 -8.34
C GLY A 63 1.76 11.18 -8.68
N CYS A 64 2.89 10.49 -8.49
CA CYS A 64 4.15 10.98 -9.04
C CYS A 64 4.12 10.92 -10.58
N ALA A 65 4.80 11.87 -11.26
CA ALA A 65 4.80 11.96 -12.72
C ALA A 65 5.25 10.67 -13.42
N HIS A 66 6.12 9.89 -12.79
CA HIS A 66 6.58 8.60 -13.29
C HIS A 66 5.47 7.53 -13.39
N LEU A 67 4.25 7.76 -12.92
CA LEU A 67 3.13 6.82 -13.09
C LEU A 67 2.29 7.15 -14.34
N ALA A 68 2.53 8.28 -15.02
CA ALA A 68 1.66 8.78 -16.09
C ALA A 68 1.61 7.86 -17.33
N ASP A 69 2.68 7.13 -17.64
CA ASP A 69 2.79 6.37 -18.89
C ASP A 69 2.16 4.97 -18.84
N GLY A 70 1.46 4.61 -17.75
CA GLY A 70 0.73 3.36 -17.66
C GLY A 70 0.89 2.59 -16.34
N PRO A 71 0.17 1.46 -16.20
CA PRO A 71 0.16 0.65 -15.00
C PRO A 71 1.54 0.12 -14.65
N ARG A 72 1.93 0.29 -13.39
CA ARG A 72 3.16 -0.24 -12.79
C ARG A 72 2.95 -0.39 -11.30
N VAL A 73 3.85 -1.09 -10.63
CA VAL A 73 3.81 -1.16 -9.16
C VAL A 73 3.90 0.25 -8.59
N ALA A 74 2.97 0.56 -7.70
CA ALA A 74 2.92 1.84 -7.02
C ALA A 74 2.84 1.63 -5.51
N HIS A 75 3.31 2.60 -4.75
CA HIS A 75 3.36 2.58 -3.30
C HIS A 75 2.45 3.67 -2.75
N ALA A 76 1.72 3.32 -1.72
CA ALA A 76 0.95 4.22 -0.87
C ALA A 76 1.24 3.87 0.58
N ALA A 77 0.86 4.75 1.50
CA ALA A 77 0.96 4.48 2.93
C ALA A 77 -0.26 5.01 3.67
N VAL A 78 -0.66 4.33 4.74
CA VAL A 78 -1.82 4.73 5.56
C VAL A 78 -1.59 6.11 6.19
N TRP A 79 -0.37 6.41 6.62
CA TRP A 79 0.03 7.73 7.15
C TRP A 79 0.17 8.82 6.09
N ALA A 80 0.12 8.48 4.79
CA ALA A 80 0.26 9.43 3.69
C ALA A 80 -0.82 9.20 2.59
N PRO A 81 -2.13 9.26 2.93
CA PRO A 81 -3.21 8.79 2.08
C PRO A 81 -3.41 9.61 0.79
N GLY A 82 -2.83 10.81 0.72
CA GLY A 82 -2.89 11.70 -0.44
C GLY A 82 -1.83 11.43 -1.51
N TYR A 83 -1.00 10.40 -1.37
CA TYR A 83 0.12 10.14 -2.27
C TYR A 83 0.08 8.73 -2.87
N LEU A 84 0.47 8.65 -4.14
CA LEU A 84 0.73 7.39 -4.85
C LEU A 84 2.01 7.55 -5.66
N VAL A 85 3.04 6.79 -5.31
CA VAL A 85 4.39 6.98 -5.86
C VAL A 85 4.94 5.71 -6.49
N CYS A 86 5.84 5.84 -7.45
CA CYS A 86 6.58 4.69 -7.99
C CYS A 86 7.68 4.24 -7.01
N PRO A 87 8.31 3.06 -7.22
CA PRO A 87 9.38 2.57 -6.35
C PRO A 87 10.56 3.56 -6.19
N HIS A 88 10.88 4.29 -7.26
CA HIS A 88 11.95 5.30 -7.23
C HIS A 88 11.61 6.51 -6.33
N CYS A 89 10.33 6.83 -6.19
CA CYS A 89 9.86 7.97 -5.41
C CYS A 89 9.36 7.59 -4.01
N VAL A 90 9.58 6.36 -3.56
CA VAL A 90 9.04 5.84 -2.28
C VAL A 90 9.47 6.67 -1.06
N ALA A 91 10.63 7.32 -1.11
CA ALA A 91 11.10 8.22 -0.06
C ALA A 91 10.16 9.42 0.17
N ALA A 92 9.33 9.79 -0.80
CA ALA A 92 8.31 10.84 -0.63
C ALA A 92 7.17 10.41 0.31
N LEU A 93 7.07 9.12 0.65
CA LEU A 93 6.15 8.59 1.67
C LEU A 93 6.79 8.55 3.05
N ALA A 94 8.00 9.08 3.26
CA ALA A 94 8.62 9.07 4.58
C ALA A 94 7.71 9.80 5.59
N PRO A 95 7.31 9.15 6.70
CA PRO A 95 6.53 9.81 7.74
C PRO A 95 7.35 10.91 8.41
N ASP A 96 6.66 11.93 8.93
CA ASP A 96 7.29 12.83 9.89
C ASP A 96 7.49 12.10 11.24
N PRO A 97 8.32 12.62 12.18
CA PRO A 97 8.59 11.94 13.44
C PRO A 97 7.35 11.65 14.32
N VAL A 98 6.27 12.41 14.17
CA VAL A 98 5.03 12.18 14.93
C VAL A 98 4.27 11.01 14.32
N GLU A 99 4.12 10.97 13.00
CA GLU A 99 3.51 9.84 12.30
C GLU A 99 4.36 8.57 12.44
N ASP A 100 5.69 8.65 12.39
CA ASP A 100 6.61 7.51 12.56
C ASP A 100 6.55 6.91 13.98
N ALA A 101 5.96 7.63 14.93
CA ALA A 101 5.70 7.17 16.28
C ALA A 101 4.22 6.86 16.54
N THR A 102 3.34 6.91 15.53
CA THR A 102 1.89 6.75 15.71
C THR A 102 1.37 5.48 15.04
N CYS A 103 0.62 4.66 15.78
CA CYS A 103 -0.01 3.47 15.22
C CYS A 103 -1.10 3.84 14.21
N ASP A 104 -1.04 3.29 13.00
CA ASP A 104 -2.02 3.58 11.95
C ASP A 104 -3.44 3.12 12.30
N ARG A 105 -3.57 2.05 13.08
CA ARG A 105 -4.87 1.49 13.47
C ARG A 105 -5.53 2.26 14.61
N CYS A 106 -4.85 2.42 15.74
CA CYS A 106 -5.44 3.00 16.95
C CYS A 106 -5.09 4.48 17.17
N ARG A 107 -4.23 5.05 16.32
CA ARG A 107 -3.76 6.44 16.34
C ARG A 107 -3.14 6.87 17.67
N ARG A 108 -2.63 5.91 18.46
CA ARG A 108 -1.88 6.17 19.70
C ARG A 108 -0.38 6.19 19.42
N PRO A 109 0.39 7.05 20.12
CA PRO A 109 1.84 6.99 20.09
C PRO A 109 2.36 5.64 20.59
N ALA A 110 3.45 5.15 20.02
CA ALA A 110 4.12 3.92 20.41
C ALA A 110 5.64 4.09 20.30
N GLY A 111 6.39 3.54 21.26
CA GLY A 111 7.85 3.56 21.21
C GLY A 111 8.45 2.64 20.13
N ARG A 112 7.62 1.79 19.53
CA ARG A 112 7.97 0.89 18.43
C ARG A 112 6.74 0.60 17.58
N LEU A 113 6.92 0.61 16.26
CA LEU A 113 5.92 0.14 15.30
C LEU A 113 6.39 -1.13 14.60
N PHE A 114 5.42 -1.99 14.29
CA PHE A 114 5.56 -3.18 13.48
C PHE A 114 5.06 -2.84 12.08
N ALA A 115 6.00 -2.74 11.14
CA ALA A 115 5.68 -2.43 9.76
C ALA A 115 4.98 -3.61 9.07
N GLY A 116 3.95 -3.31 8.30
CA GLY A 116 3.26 -4.24 7.44
C GLY A 116 3.00 -3.64 6.06
N THR A 117 2.65 -4.48 5.11
CA THR A 117 2.31 -4.06 3.75
C THR A 117 1.25 -5.00 3.19
N VAL A 118 0.33 -4.45 2.39
CA VAL A 118 -0.65 -5.26 1.66
C VAL A 118 -0.68 -4.89 0.18
N ALA A 119 -0.97 -5.86 -0.68
CA ALA A 119 -1.14 -5.66 -2.11
C ALA A 119 -2.62 -5.45 -2.47
N LEU A 120 -2.93 -4.30 -3.05
CA LEU A 120 -4.24 -3.89 -3.56
C LEU A 120 -4.16 -3.74 -5.09
N GLY A 121 -4.24 -4.85 -5.81
CA GLY A 121 -3.92 -4.86 -7.25
C GLY A 121 -2.44 -4.53 -7.47
N PRO A 122 -2.08 -3.52 -8.30
CA PRO A 122 -0.70 -3.08 -8.50
C PRO A 122 -0.18 -2.15 -7.40
N ILE A 123 -0.95 -1.90 -6.34
CA ILE A 123 -0.59 -0.94 -5.28
C ILE A 123 -0.13 -1.69 -4.03
N LEU A 124 1.05 -1.34 -3.50
CA LEU A 124 1.54 -1.76 -2.20
C LEU A 124 1.21 -0.67 -1.18
N LEU A 125 0.31 -0.98 -0.24
CA LEU A 125 -0.11 -0.09 0.84
C LEU A 125 0.65 -0.46 2.13
N ALA A 126 1.55 0.42 2.56
CA ALA A 126 2.30 0.27 3.81
C ALA A 126 1.52 0.79 5.03
N TYR A 127 1.77 0.18 6.18
CA TYR A 127 1.20 0.60 7.47
C TYR A 127 2.13 0.22 8.63
N GLY A 128 1.98 0.87 9.79
CA GLY A 128 2.71 0.62 11.03
C GLY A 128 1.75 0.41 12.20
N LEU A 129 1.92 -0.70 12.93
CA LEU A 129 1.07 -1.04 14.08
C LEU A 129 1.85 -0.98 15.40
N CYS A 130 1.21 -0.54 16.48
CA CYS A 130 1.76 -0.77 17.82
C CYS A 130 1.65 -2.26 18.22
N GLU A 131 2.41 -2.67 19.23
CA GLU A 131 2.45 -4.07 19.69
C GLU A 131 1.07 -4.69 19.98
N PRO A 132 0.15 -4.04 20.73
CA PRO A 132 -1.18 -4.60 20.95
C PRO A 132 -1.97 -4.82 19.64
N CYS A 133 -1.90 -3.85 18.73
CA CYS A 133 -2.60 -3.94 17.45
C CYS A 133 -1.99 -5.00 16.52
N ALA A 134 -0.66 -5.18 16.55
CA ALA A 134 0.03 -6.19 15.77
C ALA A 134 -0.30 -7.60 16.27
N ALA A 135 -0.30 -7.81 17.59
CA ALA A 135 -0.64 -9.10 18.20
C ALA A 135 -2.05 -9.58 17.82
N GLU A 136 -3.03 -8.67 17.76
CA GLU A 136 -4.39 -9.01 17.33
C GLU A 136 -4.46 -9.50 15.88
N VAL A 137 -3.67 -8.89 14.98
CA VAL A 137 -3.60 -9.32 13.57
C VAL A 137 -2.96 -10.70 13.44
N ASP A 138 -2.00 -11.03 14.30
CA ASP A 138 -1.35 -12.34 14.27
C ASP A 138 -2.24 -13.48 14.79
N THR A 139 -3.19 -13.16 15.67
CA THR A 139 -4.10 -14.13 16.30
C THR A 139 -5.38 -14.38 15.51
N ASP A 140 -5.71 -13.55 14.52
CA ASP A 140 -6.91 -13.73 13.71
C ASP A 140 -6.62 -14.80 12.63
N PRO A 141 -7.25 -15.99 12.68
CA PRO A 141 -7.10 -16.97 11.63
C PRO A 141 -7.76 -16.43 10.36
N ALA A 142 -6.94 -16.20 9.33
CA ALA A 142 -7.40 -15.85 7.98
C ALA A 142 -8.41 -16.87 7.42
#